data_AF-A0A1G6CD72-F1
#
_entry.id   AF-A0A1G6CD72-F1
#
_cell.length_a   1.000
_cell.length_b   1.000
_cell.length_c   1.000
_cell.angle_alpha   90.00
_cell.angle_beta   90.00
_cell.angle_gamma   90.00
#
_symmetry.space_group_name_H-M   'P 1'
#
loop_
_entity.id
_entity.type
_entity.pdbx_description
1 polymer ?
#
loop_
_entity_poly.entity_id
_entity_poly.type
_entity_poly.pdbx_seq_one_letter_code
_entity_poly.pdbx_strand_id
1 'polypeptide(L)'
;MKKRIAIFVGLIFAFLAGVFGPRYYEGYVAKKQTSSERLQLEQAIATNVEVEDIKNSPEAVALSWDECKEFTELFNTDEYNGFYVATFSSPDEIFWNTVLADGAGIKRKNLTKAEKEFYLDKNDADCLYSELVGISSSDLDSYIYSHTGIRLKSVKKDLCWIYNKDYDAYYKEQQFTSYEPCTCVSGLRVNNTYVLEMASDDFRADAYVDFPNKEIALVKTENGYVLKSNQNMWEVGNDPKYTMDLDIPQLGEDARLISYQGDEDYTEDGTSALIAIVIDNEMSDYVRLHCFTDEEDFDIKSIRDIGCFDVNADGVKDIIVVGKDFNSENKVVIITCEENYANDGYKLHPSESLSMRISTELGDNITTDAIREALLGESGGEYNTWQEAYKQFVMVKGSDFDEKYALAYIDDDDVPELVVDYYYCSTLDVYSFKDGMVKAVIKEYDYNVSESDEEETDIEGDTYKDLRGKYTADKFINMLNKNY
;
A
#
# COMPACT_ATOMS: atom_id res chain seq x y z
N MET A 1 -61.16 -62.73 -46.75
CA MET A 1 -60.25 -62.64 -47.90
C MET A 1 -60.07 -61.16 -48.26
N LYS A 2 -58.84 -60.63 -48.17
CA LYS A 2 -58.27 -59.38 -48.76
C LYS A 2 -58.95 -58.03 -48.40
N LYS A 3 -58.35 -57.16 -47.57
CA LYS A 3 -57.24 -56.18 -47.81
C LYS A 3 -57.46 -55.18 -48.96
N ARG A 4 -57.40 -53.87 -48.62
CA ARG A 4 -56.66 -52.71 -49.22
C ARG A 4 -57.33 -51.42 -48.72
N ILE A 5 -56.74 -50.49 -47.96
CA ILE A 5 -55.56 -49.59 -48.13
C ILE A 5 -55.65 -48.64 -49.34
N ALA A 6 -55.79 -47.34 -49.05
CA ALA A 6 -55.23 -46.14 -49.73
C ALA A 6 -55.66 -44.91 -48.85
N ILE A 7 -54.83 -44.21 -48.06
CA ILE A 7 -53.73 -43.25 -48.30
C ILE A 7 -54.15 -41.96 -49.06
N PHE A 8 -53.67 -40.81 -48.55
CA PHE A 8 -53.56 -39.42 -49.09
C PHE A 8 -54.73 -38.46 -48.76
N VAL A 9 -54.57 -37.19 -48.37
CA VAL A 9 -53.47 -36.31 -47.90
C VAL A 9 -54.11 -34.96 -47.49
N GLY A 10 -53.43 -34.17 -46.65
CA GLY A 10 -53.55 -32.70 -46.62
C GLY A 10 -53.94 -32.15 -45.26
N LEU A 11 -52.98 -31.78 -44.39
CA LEU A 11 -52.46 -30.42 -44.21
C LEU A 11 -53.55 -29.37 -43.87
N ILE A 12 -53.49 -28.83 -42.64
CA ILE A 12 -53.34 -27.39 -42.36
C ILE A 12 -52.89 -27.20 -40.91
N PHE A 13 -51.85 -26.37 -40.78
CA PHE A 13 -51.23 -25.81 -39.59
C PHE A 13 -52.20 -24.98 -38.74
N ALA A 14 -52.04 -24.99 -37.41
CA ALA A 14 -51.83 -23.77 -36.60
C ALA A 14 -51.60 -24.10 -35.12
N PHE A 15 -50.37 -23.81 -34.67
CA PHE A 15 -49.98 -23.21 -33.40
C PHE A 15 -50.95 -23.28 -32.19
N LEU A 16 -50.50 -23.98 -31.14
CA LEU A 16 -50.45 -23.47 -29.77
C LEU A 16 -49.41 -24.30 -28.98
N ALA A 17 -48.16 -23.85 -29.06
CA ALA A 17 -47.11 -24.21 -28.12
C ALA A 17 -47.40 -23.47 -26.81
N GLY A 18 -47.36 -24.18 -25.68
CA GLY A 18 -47.55 -23.50 -24.39
C GLY A 18 -47.88 -24.36 -23.17
N VAL A 19 -47.48 -25.63 -23.10
CA VAL A 19 -47.30 -26.36 -21.82
C VAL A 19 -46.27 -27.45 -22.12
N PHE A 20 -45.30 -27.68 -21.23
CA PHE A 20 -44.13 -28.57 -21.34
C PHE A 20 -42.83 -27.92 -21.85
N GLY A 21 -42.05 -27.42 -20.90
CA GLY A 21 -40.63 -27.08 -20.99
C GLY A 21 -40.09 -26.81 -19.57
N PRO A 22 -38.78 -27.00 -19.30
CA PRO A 22 -38.30 -28.23 -18.70
C PRO A 22 -37.57 -28.03 -17.35
N ARG A 23 -37.75 -29.00 -16.45
CA ARG A 23 -36.69 -29.40 -15.50
C ARG A 23 -35.50 -29.84 -16.34
N TYR A 24 -34.44 -29.04 -16.42
CA TYR A 24 -33.05 -29.45 -16.68
C TYR A 24 -32.22 -28.17 -16.77
N TYR A 25 -31.57 -27.81 -15.66
CA TYR A 25 -30.23 -27.22 -15.57
C TYR A 25 -29.90 -27.07 -14.07
N GLU A 26 -29.70 -28.21 -13.40
CA GLU A 26 -28.76 -28.30 -12.29
C GLU A 26 -27.36 -28.29 -12.91
N GLY A 27 -26.47 -27.41 -12.43
CA GLY A 27 -25.12 -27.35 -12.95
C GLY A 27 -24.29 -26.19 -12.42
N TYR A 28 -24.21 -26.04 -11.10
CA TYR A 28 -22.96 -26.03 -10.30
C TYR A 28 -23.38 -26.31 -8.85
N VAL A 29 -22.55 -27.04 -8.12
CA VAL A 29 -22.97 -27.94 -7.02
C VAL A 29 -23.31 -27.17 -5.75
N ALA A 30 -24.58 -26.85 -5.51
CA ALA A 30 -25.11 -26.71 -4.15
C ALA A 30 -25.18 -28.11 -3.53
N LYS A 31 -24.04 -28.63 -3.09
CA LYS A 31 -23.98 -29.86 -2.29
C LYS A 31 -24.92 -29.63 -1.10
N LYS A 32 -25.92 -30.48 -0.95
CA LYS A 32 -26.83 -30.43 0.20
C LYS A 32 -25.99 -30.71 1.44
N GLN A 33 -25.51 -29.67 2.12
CA GLN A 33 -24.68 -29.82 3.32
C GLN A 33 -25.41 -30.73 4.31
N THR A 34 -24.71 -31.74 4.81
CA THR A 34 -25.26 -32.57 5.88
C THR A 34 -25.43 -31.74 7.15
N SER A 35 -26.26 -32.19 8.10
CA SER A 35 -26.38 -31.46 9.38
C SER A 35 -25.07 -31.43 10.16
N SER A 36 -24.16 -32.39 9.90
CA SER A 36 -22.81 -32.42 10.48
C SER A 36 -21.94 -31.32 9.88
N GLU A 37 -21.87 -31.24 8.55
CA GLU A 37 -21.09 -30.22 7.82
C GLU A 37 -21.50 -28.81 8.25
N ARG A 38 -22.82 -28.57 8.34
CA ARG A 38 -23.34 -27.27 8.76
C ARG A 38 -22.98 -26.95 10.22
N LEU A 39 -23.08 -27.93 11.12
CA LEU A 39 -22.74 -27.73 12.54
C LEU A 39 -21.24 -27.41 12.71
N GLN A 40 -20.36 -28.11 11.98
CA GLN A 40 -18.93 -27.83 12.02
C GLN A 40 -18.59 -26.46 11.43
N LEU A 41 -19.23 -26.06 10.33
CA LEU A 41 -19.06 -24.72 9.77
C LEU A 41 -19.52 -23.66 10.77
N GLU A 42 -20.70 -23.81 11.39
CA GLU A 42 -21.20 -22.88 12.40
C GLU A 42 -20.28 -22.81 13.64
N GLN A 43 -19.69 -23.95 14.06
CA GLN A 43 -18.68 -23.98 15.12
C GLN A 43 -17.39 -23.25 14.70
N ALA A 44 -16.87 -23.53 13.51
CA ALA A 44 -15.65 -22.90 13.00
C ALA A 44 -15.83 -21.38 12.84
N ILE A 45 -17.00 -20.93 12.38
CA ILE A 45 -17.36 -19.50 12.31
C ILE A 45 -17.35 -18.89 13.73
N ALA A 46 -17.94 -19.57 14.71
CA ALA A 46 -18.02 -19.08 16.09
C ALA A 46 -16.69 -19.12 16.86
N THR A 47 -15.71 -19.92 16.42
CA THR A 47 -14.39 -19.97 17.04
C THR A 47 -13.67 -18.65 16.86
N ASN A 48 -13.35 -17.98 17.97
CA ASN A 48 -12.39 -16.89 17.98
C ASN A 48 -10.97 -17.47 18.01
N VAL A 49 -10.04 -16.87 17.26
CA VAL A 49 -8.66 -17.35 17.17
C VAL A 49 -7.74 -16.20 17.52
N GLU A 50 -7.14 -16.28 18.70
CA GLU A 50 -6.04 -15.41 19.11
C GLU A 50 -4.73 -16.13 18.76
N VAL A 51 -3.95 -15.57 17.84
CA VAL A 51 -2.76 -16.23 17.30
C VAL A 51 -1.74 -16.52 18.41
N GLU A 52 -1.53 -15.57 19.32
CA GLU A 52 -0.59 -15.74 20.44
C GLU A 52 -1.03 -16.84 21.42
N ASP A 53 -2.33 -17.09 21.59
CA ASP A 53 -2.81 -18.20 22.41
C ASP A 53 -2.45 -19.55 21.78
N ILE A 54 -2.48 -19.64 20.45
CA ILE A 54 -2.07 -20.85 19.72
C ILE A 54 -0.55 -21.05 19.82
N LYS A 55 0.24 -20.00 19.58
CA LYS A 55 1.72 -20.06 19.66
C LYS A 55 2.23 -20.46 21.05
N ASN A 56 1.56 -19.96 22.10
CA ASN A 56 1.95 -20.21 23.48
C ASN A 56 1.27 -21.46 24.10
N SER A 57 0.42 -22.16 23.34
CA SER A 57 -0.32 -23.31 23.86
C SER A 57 0.61 -24.52 24.09
N PRO A 58 0.53 -25.18 25.27
CA PRO A 58 1.25 -26.44 25.50
C PRO A 58 0.69 -27.60 24.66
N GLU A 59 -0.50 -27.43 24.06
CA GLU A 59 -1.11 -28.41 23.15
C GLU A 59 -0.75 -28.15 21.69
N ALA A 60 0.01 -27.08 21.39
CA ALA A 60 0.40 -26.75 20.03
C ALA A 60 1.29 -27.84 19.44
N VAL A 61 0.93 -28.27 18.24
CA VAL A 61 1.70 -29.23 17.44
C VAL A 61 2.20 -28.51 16.21
N ALA A 62 3.53 -28.51 16.02
CA ALA A 62 4.13 -28.03 14.78
C ALA A 62 3.72 -28.92 13.60
N LEU A 63 3.38 -28.29 12.49
CA LEU A 63 3.05 -29.00 11.27
C LEU A 63 4.27 -29.73 10.71
N SER A 64 4.04 -30.93 10.18
CA SER A 64 5.02 -31.64 9.40
C SER A 64 5.21 -30.98 8.02
N TRP A 65 6.32 -31.28 7.36
CA TRP A 65 6.58 -30.78 5.99
C TRP A 65 5.49 -31.20 4.99
N ASP A 66 4.96 -32.42 5.11
CA ASP A 66 3.85 -32.89 4.27
C ASP A 66 2.57 -32.06 4.51
N GLU A 67 2.26 -31.72 5.78
CA GLU A 67 1.13 -30.85 6.11
C GLU A 67 1.34 -29.42 5.58
N CYS A 68 2.55 -28.85 5.71
CA CYS A 68 2.86 -27.55 5.11
C CYS A 68 2.67 -27.59 3.59
N LYS A 69 3.13 -28.66 2.93
CA LYS A 69 2.95 -28.84 1.49
C LYS A 69 1.48 -28.88 1.07
N GLU A 70 0.60 -29.51 1.87
CA GLU A 70 -0.85 -29.47 1.62
C GLU A 70 -1.39 -28.03 1.66
N PHE A 71 -0.89 -27.18 2.56
CA PHE A 71 -1.28 -25.76 2.61
C PHE A 71 -0.68 -24.94 1.46
N THR A 72 0.57 -25.21 1.08
CA THR A 72 1.17 -24.65 -0.15
C THR A 72 0.27 -24.95 -1.35
N GLU A 73 -0.12 -26.21 -1.55
CA GLU A 73 -0.97 -26.61 -2.67
C GLU A 73 -2.37 -25.95 -2.60
N LEU A 74 -2.92 -25.79 -1.39
CA LEU A 74 -4.21 -25.12 -1.17
C LEU A 74 -4.17 -23.63 -1.56
N PHE A 75 -3.23 -22.85 -1.03
CA PHE A 75 -3.15 -21.40 -1.24
C PHE A 75 -2.66 -21.01 -2.65
N ASN A 76 -2.13 -21.96 -3.42
CA ASN A 76 -1.85 -21.80 -4.85
C ASN A 76 -3.04 -22.17 -5.75
N THR A 77 -4.23 -22.43 -5.20
CA THR A 77 -5.46 -22.58 -6.00
C THR A 77 -6.12 -21.24 -6.28
N ASP A 78 -6.86 -21.14 -7.40
CA ASP A 78 -7.72 -19.99 -7.69
C ASP A 78 -8.69 -19.65 -6.53
N GLU A 79 -9.07 -20.64 -5.72
CA GLU A 79 -10.03 -20.49 -4.62
C GLU A 79 -9.44 -19.77 -3.39
N TYR A 80 -8.17 -20.00 -3.08
CA TYR A 80 -7.53 -19.50 -1.85
C TYR A 80 -6.44 -18.45 -2.08
N ASN A 81 -5.89 -18.34 -3.29
CA ASN A 81 -4.76 -17.44 -3.54
C ASN A 81 -5.09 -15.98 -3.23
N GLY A 82 -6.28 -15.52 -3.60
CA GLY A 82 -6.73 -14.17 -3.27
C GLY A 82 -6.81 -13.89 -1.76
N PHE A 83 -7.02 -14.90 -0.91
CA PHE A 83 -6.94 -14.75 0.55
C PHE A 83 -5.51 -14.66 1.06
N TYR A 84 -4.54 -15.31 0.40
CA TYR A 84 -3.12 -15.17 0.73
C TYR A 84 -2.62 -13.74 0.44
N VAL A 85 -3.02 -13.17 -0.70
CA VAL A 85 -2.64 -11.81 -1.11
C VAL A 85 -3.27 -10.75 -0.20
N ALA A 86 -4.55 -10.91 0.17
CA ALA A 86 -5.26 -9.94 0.99
C ALA A 86 -4.81 -9.97 2.47
N THR A 87 -4.41 -8.83 3.02
CA THR A 87 -4.18 -8.62 4.46
C THR A 87 -5.49 -8.24 5.15
N PHE A 88 -5.75 -8.76 6.35
CA PHE A 88 -6.92 -8.43 7.18
C PHE A 88 -6.76 -8.95 8.61
N SER A 89 -7.18 -8.18 9.61
CA SER A 89 -7.13 -8.58 11.02
C SER A 89 -8.36 -9.38 11.43
N SER A 90 -9.48 -9.13 10.76
CA SER A 90 -10.73 -9.85 10.94
C SER A 90 -11.45 -10.06 9.61
N PRO A 91 -12.36 -11.04 9.50
CA PRO A 91 -13.01 -11.31 8.22
C PRO A 91 -13.88 -10.14 7.69
N ASP A 92 -14.32 -9.24 8.58
CA ASP A 92 -15.12 -8.06 8.21
C ASP A 92 -14.29 -6.97 7.51
N GLU A 93 -12.96 -7.03 7.61
CA GLU A 93 -12.01 -6.09 6.99
C GLU A 93 -11.49 -6.57 5.62
N ILE A 94 -11.83 -7.79 5.20
CA ILE A 94 -11.32 -8.37 3.95
C ILE A 94 -11.64 -7.46 2.77
N PHE A 95 -10.61 -7.04 2.04
CA PHE A 95 -10.78 -6.33 0.78
C PHE A 95 -11.13 -7.33 -0.34
N TRP A 96 -12.43 -7.62 -0.47
CA TRP A 96 -12.96 -8.63 -1.40
C TRP A 96 -12.62 -8.38 -2.87
N ASN A 97 -12.31 -7.15 -3.26
CA ASN A 97 -11.88 -6.87 -4.63
C ASN A 97 -10.54 -7.52 -4.97
N THR A 98 -9.64 -7.69 -3.98
CA THR A 98 -8.39 -8.45 -4.12
C THR A 98 -8.67 -9.94 -4.16
N VAL A 99 -9.45 -10.46 -3.19
CA VAL A 99 -9.77 -11.89 -3.12
C VAL A 99 -10.42 -12.41 -4.40
N LEU A 100 -11.29 -11.60 -5.01
CA LEU A 100 -12.07 -11.96 -6.20
C LEU A 100 -11.39 -11.57 -7.51
N ALA A 101 -10.21 -10.94 -7.50
CA ALA A 101 -9.57 -10.36 -8.68
C ALA A 101 -9.45 -11.36 -9.84
N ASP A 102 -9.07 -12.61 -9.55
CA ASP A 102 -8.95 -13.69 -10.53
C ASP A 102 -10.18 -14.62 -10.59
N GLY A 103 -11.27 -14.21 -9.93
CA GLY A 103 -12.56 -14.90 -9.94
C GLY A 103 -12.73 -15.99 -8.89
N ALA A 104 -11.77 -16.16 -7.96
CA ALA A 104 -11.86 -16.99 -6.76
C ALA A 104 -12.28 -18.47 -7.01
N GLY A 105 -11.98 -19.02 -8.19
CA GLY A 105 -12.42 -20.37 -8.60
C GLY A 105 -13.93 -20.52 -8.87
N ILE A 106 -14.73 -19.46 -8.71
CA ILE A 106 -16.20 -19.45 -8.86
C ILE A 106 -16.68 -18.68 -10.09
N LYS A 107 -15.78 -18.31 -10.99
CA LYS A 107 -16.13 -17.61 -12.23
C LYS A 107 -16.99 -18.45 -13.17
N ARG A 108 -17.99 -17.81 -13.79
CA ARG A 108 -18.89 -18.45 -14.75
C ARG A 108 -18.15 -18.77 -16.06
N LYS A 109 -18.25 -20.04 -16.48
CA LYS A 109 -17.78 -20.50 -17.79
C LYS A 109 -18.82 -20.08 -18.84
N ASN A 110 -18.51 -19.05 -19.61
CA ASN A 110 -19.31 -18.49 -20.73
C ASN A 110 -20.33 -17.39 -20.33
N LEU A 111 -19.90 -16.13 -20.47
CA LEU A 111 -20.79 -14.97 -20.47
C LEU A 111 -21.40 -14.75 -21.86
N THR A 112 -22.71 -14.47 -21.89
CA THR A 112 -23.47 -14.20 -23.10
C THR A 112 -23.11 -12.83 -23.70
N LYS A 113 -23.45 -12.62 -24.97
CA LYS A 113 -23.29 -11.32 -25.63
C LYS A 113 -24.06 -10.20 -24.91
N ALA A 114 -25.27 -10.50 -24.44
CA ALA A 114 -26.10 -9.54 -23.73
C ALA A 114 -25.52 -9.13 -22.37
N GLU A 115 -24.86 -10.04 -21.66
CA GLU A 115 -24.15 -9.71 -20.41
C GLU A 115 -22.94 -8.81 -20.66
N LYS A 116 -22.19 -9.08 -21.74
CA LYS A 116 -21.08 -8.21 -22.16
C LYS A 116 -21.55 -6.83 -22.59
N GLU A 117 -22.60 -6.76 -23.41
CA GLU A 117 -23.21 -5.49 -23.84
C GLU A 117 -23.74 -4.68 -22.66
N PHE A 118 -24.35 -5.33 -21.67
CA PHE A 118 -24.76 -4.67 -20.43
C PHE A 118 -23.58 -4.05 -19.68
N TYR A 119 -22.47 -4.79 -19.54
CA TYR A 119 -21.29 -4.29 -18.84
C TYR A 119 -20.69 -3.07 -19.56
N LEU A 120 -20.59 -3.13 -20.89
CA LEU A 120 -20.09 -2.04 -21.72
C LEU A 120 -20.97 -0.78 -21.61
N ASP A 121 -22.29 -0.93 -21.67
CA ASP A 121 -23.26 0.17 -21.47
C ASP A 121 -23.10 0.83 -20.10
N LYS A 122 -22.82 0.04 -19.05
CA LYS A 122 -22.66 0.56 -17.69
C LYS A 122 -21.34 1.31 -17.45
N ASN A 123 -20.31 1.00 -18.22
CA ASN A 123 -18.99 1.64 -18.13
C ASN A 123 -18.75 2.71 -19.20
N ASP A 124 -19.74 2.99 -20.06
CA ASP A 124 -19.58 3.88 -21.23
C ASP A 124 -18.36 3.50 -22.09
N ALA A 125 -18.21 2.19 -22.32
CA ALA A 125 -17.05 1.61 -23.01
C ALA A 125 -17.45 1.00 -24.37
N ASP A 126 -16.65 1.24 -25.40
CA ASP A 126 -16.90 0.71 -26.75
C ASP A 126 -16.52 -0.77 -26.90
N CYS A 127 -15.59 -1.25 -26.08
CA CYS A 127 -15.13 -2.64 -26.08
C CYS A 127 -14.58 -3.07 -24.72
N LEU A 128 -14.42 -4.39 -24.54
CA LEU A 128 -13.69 -4.96 -23.40
C LEU A 128 -12.19 -4.87 -23.70
N TYR A 129 -11.41 -4.39 -22.75
CA TYR A 129 -9.95 -4.36 -22.81
C TYR A 129 -9.33 -5.66 -22.29
N SER A 130 -10.08 -6.45 -21.52
CA SER A 130 -9.62 -7.68 -20.87
C SER A 130 -10.73 -8.75 -20.73
N GLU A 131 -10.45 -9.87 -20.06
CA GLU A 131 -11.46 -10.91 -19.78
C GLU A 131 -12.52 -10.34 -18.83
N LEU A 132 -13.79 -10.42 -19.24
CA LEU A 132 -14.91 -10.10 -18.35
C LEU A 132 -15.19 -11.30 -17.43
N VAL A 133 -14.98 -11.12 -16.14
CA VAL A 133 -15.33 -12.09 -15.10
C VAL A 133 -16.78 -11.85 -14.67
N GLY A 134 -17.54 -12.93 -14.49
CA GLY A 134 -18.89 -12.88 -13.96
C GLY A 134 -19.13 -13.95 -12.91
N ILE A 135 -19.72 -13.57 -11.77
CA ILE A 135 -20.00 -14.44 -10.63
C ILE A 135 -21.46 -14.25 -10.23
N SER A 136 -22.20 -15.35 -10.02
CA SER A 136 -23.60 -15.24 -9.57
C SER A 136 -23.66 -14.76 -8.11
N SER A 137 -24.69 -14.00 -7.74
CA SER A 137 -24.87 -13.54 -6.35
C SER A 137 -24.93 -14.70 -5.35
N SER A 138 -25.54 -15.83 -5.75
CA SER A 138 -25.65 -17.01 -4.89
C SER A 138 -24.32 -17.72 -4.67
N ASP A 139 -23.51 -17.84 -5.71
CA ASP A 139 -22.17 -18.46 -5.60
C ASP A 139 -21.26 -17.56 -4.77
N LEU A 140 -21.33 -16.24 -4.98
CA LEU A 140 -20.58 -15.26 -4.22
C LEU A 140 -20.97 -15.25 -2.73
N ASP A 141 -22.26 -15.20 -2.38
CA ASP A 141 -22.69 -15.27 -0.97
C ASP A 141 -22.29 -16.59 -0.31
N SER A 142 -22.39 -17.70 -1.05
CA SER A 142 -22.00 -19.02 -0.53
C SER A 142 -20.50 -19.10 -0.27
N TYR A 143 -19.69 -18.59 -1.21
CA TYR A 143 -18.24 -18.56 -1.10
C TYR A 143 -17.77 -17.68 0.08
N ILE A 144 -18.29 -16.46 0.19
CA ILE A 144 -18.00 -15.56 1.31
C ILE A 144 -18.37 -16.26 2.63
N TYR A 145 -19.59 -16.79 2.73
CA TYR A 145 -20.08 -17.39 3.98
C TYR A 145 -19.31 -18.64 4.38
N SER A 146 -18.96 -19.53 3.44
CA SER A 146 -18.22 -20.75 3.77
C SER A 146 -16.80 -20.50 4.25
N HIS A 147 -16.18 -19.40 3.78
CA HIS A 147 -14.79 -19.07 4.11
C HIS A 147 -14.64 -18.08 5.28
N THR A 148 -15.68 -17.33 5.63
CA THR A 148 -15.56 -16.25 6.64
C THR A 148 -16.70 -16.20 7.64
N GLY A 149 -17.85 -16.81 7.32
CA GLY A 149 -19.09 -16.66 8.08
C GLY A 149 -19.86 -15.36 7.79
N ILE A 150 -19.32 -14.46 6.97
CA ILE A 150 -19.97 -13.20 6.59
C ILE A 150 -20.94 -13.45 5.42
N ARG A 151 -21.86 -12.51 5.21
CA ARG A 151 -22.81 -12.53 4.09
C ARG A 151 -22.46 -11.47 3.07
N LEU A 152 -22.72 -11.75 1.79
CA LEU A 152 -22.55 -10.79 0.69
C LEU A 152 -23.24 -9.46 0.98
N LYS A 153 -24.39 -9.48 1.66
CA LYS A 153 -25.12 -8.27 2.04
C LYS A 153 -24.27 -7.28 2.86
N SER A 154 -23.34 -7.77 3.67
CA SER A 154 -22.46 -6.94 4.51
C SER A 154 -21.39 -6.23 3.68
N VAL A 155 -20.90 -6.86 2.61
CA VAL A 155 -19.71 -6.38 1.87
C VAL A 155 -20.04 -5.81 0.49
N LYS A 156 -21.27 -6.03 -0.02
CA LYS A 156 -21.66 -5.62 -1.38
C LYS A 156 -21.58 -4.12 -1.67
N LYS A 157 -21.46 -3.27 -0.66
CA LYS A 157 -21.32 -1.82 -0.83
C LYS A 157 -19.89 -1.43 -1.22
N ASP A 158 -18.92 -2.26 -0.83
CA ASP A 158 -17.49 -2.01 -1.00
C ASP A 158 -16.92 -2.80 -2.21
N LEU A 159 -17.74 -3.64 -2.84
CA LEU A 159 -17.42 -4.29 -4.11
C LEU A 159 -17.46 -3.28 -5.26
N CYS A 160 -16.33 -3.11 -5.94
CA CYS A 160 -16.23 -2.29 -7.16
C CYS A 160 -16.71 -3.04 -8.43
N TRP A 161 -17.67 -3.96 -8.26
CA TRP A 161 -18.17 -4.84 -9.32
C TRP A 161 -19.56 -4.39 -9.78
N ILE A 162 -19.83 -4.46 -11.08
CA ILE A 162 -21.11 -4.06 -11.63
C ILE A 162 -22.12 -5.18 -11.41
N TYR A 163 -23.19 -4.88 -10.69
CA TYR A 163 -24.30 -5.82 -10.48
C TYR A 163 -25.34 -5.73 -11.60
N ASN A 164 -25.69 -6.88 -12.18
CA ASN A 164 -26.83 -7.03 -13.10
C ASN A 164 -27.96 -7.83 -12.44
N LYS A 165 -29.08 -7.16 -12.18
CA LYS A 165 -30.28 -7.74 -11.58
C LYS A 165 -30.96 -8.82 -12.45
N ASP A 166 -30.84 -8.75 -13.78
CA ASP A 166 -31.55 -9.65 -14.69
C ASP A 166 -30.90 -11.03 -14.73
N TYR A 167 -29.60 -11.08 -14.46
CA TYR A 167 -28.80 -12.31 -14.35
C TYR A 167 -28.43 -12.67 -12.92
N ASP A 168 -28.79 -11.82 -11.95
CA ASP A 168 -28.37 -11.88 -10.54
C ASP A 168 -26.87 -12.20 -10.38
N ALA A 169 -26.04 -11.36 -10.99
CA ALA A 169 -24.60 -11.58 -11.08
C ALA A 169 -23.79 -10.28 -11.04
N TYR A 170 -22.56 -10.39 -10.57
CA TYR A 170 -21.56 -9.34 -10.49
C TYR A 170 -20.53 -9.51 -11.60
N TYR A 171 -20.07 -8.39 -12.16
CA TYR A 171 -19.15 -8.37 -13.29
C TYR A 171 -18.00 -7.39 -13.08
N LYS A 172 -16.80 -7.78 -13.49
CA LYS A 172 -15.61 -6.92 -13.51
C LYS A 172 -14.63 -7.40 -14.60
N GLU A 173 -13.99 -6.46 -15.27
CA GLU A 173 -12.88 -6.74 -16.18
C GLU A 173 -11.61 -7.10 -15.40
N GLN A 174 -11.01 -8.25 -15.73
CA GLN A 174 -9.75 -8.73 -15.15
C GLN A 174 -8.58 -8.12 -15.91
N GLN A 175 -8.22 -6.89 -15.55
CA GLN A 175 -7.15 -6.15 -16.22
C GLN A 175 -5.76 -6.73 -15.96
N PHE A 176 -5.53 -7.25 -14.75
CA PHE A 176 -4.28 -7.87 -14.32
C PHE A 176 -4.58 -9.13 -13.51
N THR A 177 -3.68 -10.10 -13.59
CA THR A 177 -3.69 -11.26 -12.68
C THR A 177 -3.14 -10.82 -11.34
N SER A 178 -3.87 -11.10 -10.26
CA SER A 178 -3.42 -10.85 -8.87
C SER A 178 -2.86 -12.11 -8.21
N TYR A 179 -2.64 -13.16 -8.99
CA TYR A 179 -2.08 -14.41 -8.52
C TYR A 179 -0.64 -14.24 -8.04
N GLU A 180 -0.38 -14.66 -6.79
CA GLU A 180 0.95 -14.66 -6.20
C GLU A 180 1.31 -16.07 -5.69
N PRO A 181 2.31 -16.74 -6.28
CA PRO A 181 2.73 -18.04 -5.80
C PRO A 181 3.33 -17.94 -4.39
N CYS A 182 3.01 -18.92 -3.55
CA CYS A 182 3.45 -18.93 -2.16
C CYS A 182 3.79 -20.33 -1.65
N THR A 183 4.57 -20.39 -0.58
CA THR A 183 4.96 -21.63 0.11
C THR A 183 4.67 -21.52 1.60
N CYS A 184 3.95 -22.49 2.18
CA CYS A 184 3.86 -22.64 3.62
C CYS A 184 5.21 -23.13 4.17
N VAL A 185 5.90 -22.28 4.91
CA VAL A 185 7.23 -22.56 5.46
C VAL A 185 7.16 -23.14 6.87
N SER A 186 6.13 -22.78 7.64
CA SER A 186 5.92 -23.28 8.99
C SER A 186 4.44 -23.19 9.40
N GLY A 187 4.08 -23.85 10.50
CA GLY A 187 2.76 -23.68 11.08
C GLY A 187 2.58 -24.43 12.39
N LEU A 188 1.59 -23.99 13.16
CA LEU A 188 1.17 -24.58 14.43
C LEU A 188 -0.31 -24.95 14.36
N ARG A 189 -0.67 -26.03 15.06
CA ARG A 189 -2.05 -26.46 15.20
C ARG A 189 -2.42 -26.79 16.63
N VAL A 190 -3.60 -26.33 17.05
CA VAL A 190 -4.30 -26.79 18.24
C VAL A 190 -5.69 -27.24 17.81
N ASN A 191 -6.00 -28.53 17.96
CA ASN A 191 -7.25 -29.13 17.47
C ASN A 191 -7.47 -28.88 15.97
N ASN A 192 -8.53 -28.13 15.61
CA ASN A 192 -8.87 -27.78 14.23
C ASN A 192 -8.42 -26.36 13.86
N THR A 193 -7.71 -25.67 14.75
CA THR A 193 -7.23 -24.30 14.54
C THR A 193 -5.77 -24.32 14.12
N TYR A 194 -5.44 -23.61 13.06
CA TYR A 194 -4.12 -23.52 12.47
C TYR A 194 -3.66 -22.06 12.45
N VAL A 195 -2.37 -21.86 12.68
CA VAL A 195 -1.64 -20.62 12.40
C VAL A 195 -0.51 -21.00 11.46
N LEU A 196 -0.49 -20.41 10.27
CA LEU A 196 0.45 -20.74 9.20
C LEU A 196 1.37 -19.55 8.96
N GLU A 197 2.64 -19.84 8.66
CA GLU A 197 3.54 -18.89 8.04
C GLU A 197 3.65 -19.23 6.55
N MET A 198 3.25 -18.29 5.70
CA MET A 198 3.28 -18.40 4.24
C MET A 198 4.29 -17.41 3.69
N ALA A 199 5.27 -17.88 2.94
CA ALA A 199 6.25 -17.04 2.26
C ALA A 199 5.88 -16.87 0.78
N SER A 200 6.20 -15.71 0.22
CA SER A 200 6.16 -15.51 -1.24
C SER A 200 7.20 -16.38 -1.93
N ASP A 201 6.87 -16.91 -3.10
CA ASP A 201 7.85 -17.54 -3.99
C ASP A 201 8.59 -16.48 -4.84
N ASP A 202 8.36 -15.17 -4.63
CA ASP A 202 9.18 -14.12 -5.21
C ASP A 202 10.55 -14.07 -4.51
N PHE A 203 11.60 -14.40 -5.26
CA PHE A 203 12.97 -14.48 -4.75
C PHE A 203 13.77 -13.19 -4.94
N ARG A 204 13.14 -12.06 -5.27
CA ARG A 204 13.84 -10.78 -5.31
C ARG A 204 14.30 -10.36 -3.91
N ALA A 205 15.40 -9.62 -3.83
CA ALA A 205 16.04 -9.24 -2.57
C ALA A 205 15.19 -8.32 -1.69
N ASP A 206 14.36 -7.50 -2.33
CA ASP A 206 13.36 -6.61 -1.75
C ASP A 206 12.03 -7.30 -1.47
N ALA A 207 11.90 -8.60 -1.76
CA ALA A 207 10.64 -9.32 -1.63
C ALA A 207 10.12 -9.34 -0.19
N TYR A 208 10.96 -9.20 0.85
CA TYR A 208 10.49 -9.11 2.23
C TYR A 208 9.64 -7.86 2.52
N VAL A 209 9.78 -6.80 1.71
CA VAL A 209 9.02 -5.56 1.85
C VAL A 209 7.82 -5.55 0.90
N ASP A 210 8.03 -5.95 -0.35
CA ASP A 210 6.96 -5.99 -1.34
C ASP A 210 5.97 -7.14 -1.09
N PHE A 211 6.47 -8.26 -0.56
CA PHE A 211 5.72 -9.50 -0.28
C PHE A 211 6.16 -10.13 1.05
N PRO A 212 5.94 -9.43 2.19
CA PRO A 212 6.27 -9.97 3.50
C PRO A 212 5.61 -11.34 3.69
N ASN A 213 6.26 -12.22 4.47
CA ASN A 213 5.64 -13.45 4.91
C ASN A 213 4.28 -13.13 5.57
N LYS A 214 3.33 -14.04 5.44
CA LYS A 214 1.97 -13.91 5.95
C LYS A 214 1.74 -14.86 7.11
N GLU A 215 1.16 -14.35 8.19
CA GLU A 215 0.63 -15.13 9.30
C GLU A 215 -0.87 -15.34 9.11
N ILE A 216 -1.28 -16.55 8.72
CA ILE A 216 -2.68 -16.88 8.43
C ILE A 216 -3.27 -17.74 9.53
N ALA A 217 -4.34 -17.25 10.16
CA ALA A 217 -5.13 -18.00 11.12
C ALA A 217 -6.39 -18.57 10.47
N LEU A 218 -6.63 -19.87 10.64
CA LEU A 218 -7.77 -20.55 10.03
C LEU A 218 -8.29 -21.73 10.87
N VAL A 219 -9.57 -22.05 10.68
CA VAL A 219 -10.25 -23.17 11.35
C VAL A 219 -10.75 -24.18 10.33
N LYS A 220 -10.31 -25.43 10.48
CA LYS A 220 -10.67 -26.55 9.61
C LYS A 220 -12.13 -26.97 9.78
N THR A 221 -12.76 -27.23 8.65
CA THR A 221 -14.11 -27.81 8.53
C THR A 221 -14.07 -29.08 7.68
N GLU A 222 -15.18 -29.79 7.57
CA GLU A 222 -15.32 -30.94 6.65
C GLU A 222 -15.13 -30.58 5.17
N ASN A 223 -15.38 -29.33 4.76
CA ASN A 223 -15.40 -28.90 3.36
C ASN A 223 -14.36 -27.80 3.04
N GLY A 224 -13.35 -27.61 3.88
CA GLY A 224 -12.33 -26.57 3.69
C GLY A 224 -12.02 -25.83 4.98
N TYR A 225 -11.77 -24.53 4.89
CA TYR A 225 -11.31 -23.72 6.02
C TYR A 225 -12.07 -22.40 6.15
N VAL A 226 -12.31 -21.98 7.39
CA VAL A 226 -12.79 -20.63 7.70
C VAL A 226 -11.58 -19.78 8.08
N LEU A 227 -11.32 -18.72 7.32
CA LEU A 227 -10.26 -17.76 7.58
C LEU A 227 -10.65 -16.82 8.72
N LYS A 228 -9.66 -16.45 9.53
CA LYS A 228 -9.82 -15.61 10.72
C LYS A 228 -9.01 -14.33 10.61
N SER A 229 -7.76 -14.45 10.18
CA SER A 229 -6.88 -13.32 9.90
C SER A 229 -5.84 -13.72 8.87
N ASN A 230 -5.27 -12.72 8.21
CA ASN A 230 -4.05 -12.82 7.41
C ASN A 230 -3.24 -11.53 7.64
N GLN A 231 -2.10 -11.63 8.30
CA GLN A 231 -1.27 -10.48 8.69
C GLN A 231 0.10 -10.54 8.04
N ASN A 232 0.65 -9.41 7.65
CA ASN A 232 2.05 -9.27 7.25
C ASN A 232 2.98 -9.52 8.44
N MET A 233 4.03 -10.32 8.25
CA MET A 233 5.07 -10.61 9.22
C MET A 233 6.32 -9.79 8.89
N TRP A 234 6.25 -8.49 9.16
CA TRP A 234 7.32 -7.54 8.85
C TRP A 234 8.64 -7.86 9.57
N GLU A 235 8.59 -8.53 10.72
CA GLU A 235 9.77 -8.90 11.48
C GLU A 235 10.56 -10.09 10.88
N VAL A 236 10.04 -10.75 9.84
CA VAL A 236 10.81 -11.79 9.14
C VAL A 236 11.92 -11.14 8.31
N GLY A 237 13.17 -11.49 8.63
CA GLY A 237 14.35 -10.99 7.91
C GLY A 237 14.82 -9.59 8.33
N ASN A 238 14.11 -8.94 9.28
CA ASN A 238 14.51 -7.62 9.76
C ASN A 238 15.77 -7.67 10.64
N ASP A 239 16.33 -6.48 10.91
CA ASP A 239 17.23 -6.27 12.04
C ASP A 239 16.44 -5.74 13.25
N PRO A 240 16.19 -6.58 14.28
CA PRO A 240 15.43 -6.16 15.44
C PRO A 240 16.15 -5.09 16.28
N LYS A 241 17.46 -4.86 16.05
CA LYS A 241 18.21 -3.82 16.78
C LYS A 241 17.81 -2.41 16.33
N TYR A 242 17.43 -2.24 15.06
CA TYR A 242 17.08 -0.94 14.48
C TYR A 242 15.61 -0.85 14.04
N THR A 243 14.80 -1.84 14.41
CA THR A 243 13.35 -1.80 14.28
C THR A 243 12.76 -1.18 15.54
N MET A 244 11.90 -0.17 15.40
CA MET A 244 11.37 0.60 16.52
C MET A 244 10.03 1.27 16.22
N ASP A 245 9.30 1.62 17.26
CA ASP A 245 8.13 2.49 17.16
C ASP A 245 8.60 3.93 16.88
N LEU A 246 7.92 4.63 15.99
CA LEU A 246 8.25 6.00 15.61
C LEU A 246 7.40 7.01 16.38
N ASP A 247 8.07 7.96 17.02
CA ASP A 247 7.42 9.14 17.60
C ASP A 247 7.34 10.27 16.55
N ILE A 248 6.62 9.99 15.46
CA ILE A 248 6.29 10.89 14.35
C ILE A 248 4.77 10.79 14.09
N PRO A 249 3.93 11.48 14.88
CA PRO A 249 2.47 11.34 14.83
C PRO A 249 1.84 11.64 13.46
N GLN A 250 2.53 12.45 12.65
CA GLN A 250 2.15 12.81 11.28
C GLN A 250 2.12 11.61 10.33
N LEU A 251 2.96 10.59 10.59
CA LEU A 251 2.91 9.33 9.85
C LEU A 251 1.76 8.45 10.35
N GLY A 252 1.53 8.40 11.67
CA GLY A 252 0.42 7.69 12.30
C GLY A 252 0.71 7.43 13.79
N GLU A 253 -0.34 7.27 14.61
CA GLU A 253 -0.18 7.08 16.07
C GLU A 253 0.60 5.80 16.42
N ASP A 254 0.45 4.75 15.61
CA ASP A 254 1.10 3.44 15.78
C ASP A 254 2.16 3.16 14.69
N ALA A 255 2.76 4.20 14.13
CA ALA A 255 3.77 4.05 13.09
C ALA A 255 5.03 3.32 13.62
N ARG A 256 5.48 2.31 12.87
CA ARG A 256 6.69 1.53 13.19
C ARG A 256 7.68 1.58 12.04
N LEU A 257 8.95 1.73 12.36
CA LEU A 257 10.06 1.56 11.43
C LEU A 257 10.57 0.12 11.52
N ILE A 258 10.56 -0.57 10.39
CA ILE A 258 11.13 -1.91 10.22
C ILE A 258 12.39 -1.79 9.37
N SER A 259 13.52 -2.25 9.89
CA SER A 259 14.82 -2.11 9.23
C SER A 259 15.31 -3.44 8.66
N TYR A 260 15.87 -3.42 7.45
CA TYR A 260 16.47 -4.60 6.82
C TYR A 260 17.89 -4.27 6.37
N GLN A 261 18.82 -5.18 6.62
CA GLN A 261 20.21 -5.03 6.18
C GLN A 261 20.33 -5.38 4.70
N GLY A 262 21.32 -4.78 4.04
CA GLY A 262 21.65 -5.10 2.66
C GLY A 262 22.38 -6.44 2.54
N ASP A 263 22.23 -7.09 1.39
CA ASP A 263 22.83 -8.39 1.10
C ASP A 263 23.70 -8.35 -0.18
N GLU A 264 24.93 -8.85 -0.09
CA GLU A 264 25.88 -8.96 -1.21
C GLU A 264 25.55 -10.13 -2.16
N ASP A 265 24.82 -11.14 -1.70
CA ASP A 265 24.64 -12.40 -2.43
C ASP A 265 23.43 -12.37 -3.39
N TYR A 266 22.59 -11.32 -3.33
CA TYR A 266 21.32 -11.28 -4.07
C TYR A 266 21.41 -10.73 -5.50
N THR A 267 22.34 -9.82 -5.79
CA THR A 267 22.60 -9.32 -7.16
C THR A 267 24.11 -9.21 -7.39
N GLU A 268 24.55 -9.02 -8.64
CA GLU A 268 25.98 -8.76 -8.93
C GLU A 268 26.51 -7.51 -8.20
N ASP A 269 25.63 -6.60 -7.80
CA ASP A 269 25.93 -5.34 -7.10
C ASP A 269 25.47 -5.35 -5.62
N GLY A 270 24.96 -6.47 -5.12
CA GLY A 270 24.29 -6.56 -3.82
C GLY A 270 22.95 -5.81 -3.78
N THR A 271 22.39 -5.62 -2.59
CA THR A 271 21.19 -4.82 -2.34
C THR A 271 21.40 -3.89 -1.17
N SER A 272 20.98 -2.63 -1.31
CA SER A 272 21.01 -1.68 -0.20
C SER A 272 20.13 -2.16 0.95
N ALA A 273 20.55 -1.83 2.16
CA ALA A 273 19.68 -1.81 3.31
C ALA A 273 18.49 -0.89 3.05
N LEU A 274 17.38 -1.15 3.73
CA LEU A 274 16.16 -0.36 3.59
C LEU A 274 15.47 -0.22 4.93
N ILE A 275 14.57 0.76 4.99
CA ILE A 275 13.59 0.91 6.07
C ILE A 275 12.18 0.92 5.49
N ALA A 276 11.23 0.31 6.19
CA ALA A 276 9.80 0.36 5.87
C ALA A 276 9.04 0.99 7.04
N ILE A 277 8.06 1.83 6.73
CA ILE A 277 7.12 2.39 7.69
C ILE A 277 5.82 1.60 7.61
N VAL A 278 5.43 1.01 8.74
CA VAL A 278 4.24 0.17 8.85
C VAL A 278 3.25 0.82 9.81
N ILE A 279 1.98 0.86 9.41
CA ILE A 279 0.85 1.36 10.20
C ILE A 279 -0.29 0.34 10.05
N ASP A 280 -0.91 -0.06 11.16
CA ASP A 280 -2.03 -1.02 11.15
C ASP A 280 -1.74 -2.31 10.34
N ASN A 281 -0.51 -2.82 10.45
CA ASN A 281 0.01 -3.99 9.72
C ASN A 281 0.17 -3.81 8.19
N GLU A 282 -0.09 -2.64 7.64
CA GLU A 282 0.13 -2.30 6.23
C GLU A 282 1.35 -1.40 6.05
N MET A 283 2.03 -1.54 4.91
CA MET A 283 3.12 -0.64 4.55
C MET A 283 2.56 0.72 4.16
N SER A 284 2.99 1.76 4.85
CA SER A 284 2.68 3.15 4.53
C SER A 284 3.70 3.73 3.55
N ASP A 285 4.98 3.46 3.78
CA ASP A 285 6.08 3.97 2.97
C ASP A 285 7.33 3.09 3.13
N TYR A 286 8.32 3.23 2.24
CA TYR A 286 9.62 2.61 2.42
C TYR A 286 10.71 3.41 1.71
N VAL A 287 11.94 3.28 2.22
CA VAL A 287 13.11 3.94 1.65
C VAL A 287 14.24 2.94 1.52
N ARG A 288 14.74 2.77 0.30
CA ARG A 288 16.05 2.14 0.07
C ARG A 288 17.12 3.13 0.45
N LEU A 289 18.13 2.67 1.19
CA LEU A 289 19.20 3.52 1.69
C LEU A 289 20.30 3.66 0.64
N HIS A 290 19.92 4.26 -0.48
CA HIS A 290 20.76 4.60 -1.62
C HIS A 290 20.70 6.12 -1.82
N CYS A 291 21.84 6.73 -2.11
CA CYS A 291 21.90 8.13 -2.50
C CYS A 291 22.68 8.25 -3.81
N PHE A 292 22.14 9.03 -4.74
CA PHE A 292 22.76 9.29 -6.03
C PHE A 292 22.81 10.78 -6.33
N THR A 293 23.95 11.24 -6.85
CA THR A 293 24.07 12.54 -7.52
C THR A 293 24.80 12.35 -8.85
N ASP A 294 24.87 13.42 -9.65
CA ASP A 294 25.63 13.41 -10.90
C ASP A 294 27.14 13.09 -10.72
N GLU A 295 27.69 13.22 -9.50
CA GLU A 295 29.12 13.08 -9.21
C GLU A 295 29.51 11.78 -8.48
N GLU A 296 28.66 11.28 -7.59
CA GLU A 296 28.93 10.10 -6.76
C GLU A 296 27.60 9.44 -6.34
N ASP A 297 27.68 8.14 -6.06
CA ASP A 297 26.62 7.31 -5.53
C ASP A 297 27.13 6.43 -4.38
N PHE A 298 26.24 6.09 -3.45
CA PHE A 298 26.52 5.04 -2.47
C PHE A 298 25.24 4.35 -2.00
N ASP A 299 25.40 3.09 -1.61
CA ASP A 299 24.40 2.30 -0.93
C ASP A 299 24.85 1.99 0.50
N ILE A 300 23.99 2.19 1.49
CA ILE A 300 24.20 1.62 2.81
C ILE A 300 23.96 0.11 2.71
N LYS A 301 25.00 -0.68 3.01
CA LYS A 301 24.89 -2.13 3.19
C LYS A 301 24.45 -2.49 4.60
N SER A 302 25.02 -1.84 5.62
CA SER A 302 24.74 -2.18 7.01
C SER A 302 24.37 -0.99 7.89
N ILE A 303 23.14 -0.98 8.40
CA ILE A 303 22.62 0.00 9.37
C ILE A 303 23.32 -0.19 10.72
N ARG A 304 23.68 0.92 11.34
CA ARG A 304 24.47 0.99 12.57
C ARG A 304 23.82 1.80 13.66
N ASP A 305 23.03 2.79 13.26
CA ASP A 305 22.29 3.65 14.16
C ASP A 305 21.16 4.34 13.38
N ILE A 306 20.09 4.68 14.09
CA ILE A 306 18.97 5.47 13.56
C ILE A 306 18.66 6.58 14.55
N GLY A 307 18.60 7.81 14.05
CA GLY A 307 18.20 8.99 14.80
C GLY A 307 16.88 9.56 14.27
N CYS A 308 16.11 10.20 15.14
CA CYS A 308 14.91 10.94 14.74
C CYS A 308 14.93 12.35 15.34
N PHE A 309 15.02 13.36 14.48
CA PHE A 309 15.01 14.77 14.87
C PHE A 309 14.56 15.63 13.70
N ASP A 310 13.90 16.75 14.00
CA ASP A 310 13.50 17.76 13.01
C ASP A 310 14.76 18.46 12.47
N VAL A 311 15.15 18.14 11.24
CA VAL A 311 16.33 18.73 10.60
C VAL A 311 16.00 19.98 9.79
N ASN A 312 14.76 20.13 9.32
CA ASN A 312 14.38 21.20 8.41
C ASN A 312 13.63 22.36 9.12
N ALA A 313 13.39 22.26 10.42
CA ALA A 313 12.67 23.21 11.26
C ALA A 313 11.16 23.33 10.96
N ASP A 314 10.53 22.31 10.38
CA ASP A 314 9.10 22.34 10.04
C ASP A 314 8.18 21.86 11.18
N GLY A 315 8.75 21.40 12.30
CA GLY A 315 8.05 20.86 13.45
C GLY A 315 7.69 19.37 13.32
N VAL A 316 8.14 18.70 12.28
CA VAL A 316 8.03 17.25 12.05
C VAL A 316 9.41 16.63 12.19
N LYS A 317 9.50 15.48 12.87
CA LYS A 317 10.79 14.80 12.99
C LYS A 317 11.12 14.07 11.69
N ASP A 318 12.38 14.13 11.33
CA ASP A 318 12.96 13.42 10.20
C ASP A 318 13.71 12.17 10.66
N ILE A 319 14.07 11.30 9.72
CA ILE A 319 14.78 10.04 10.00
C ILE A 319 16.21 10.13 9.48
N ILE A 320 17.17 9.84 10.34
CA ILE A 320 18.59 9.78 10.01
C ILE A 320 19.06 8.34 10.14
N VAL A 321 19.60 7.78 9.06
CA VAL A 321 20.16 6.43 9.09
C VAL A 321 21.67 6.49 8.90
N VAL A 322 22.40 5.98 9.89
CA VAL A 322 23.86 5.83 9.83
C VAL A 322 24.18 4.39 9.52
N GLY A 323 25.08 4.17 8.57
CA GLY A 323 25.47 2.84 8.17
C GLY A 323 26.86 2.76 7.56
N LYS A 324 27.18 1.56 7.09
CA LYS A 324 28.35 1.31 6.26
C LYS A 324 27.93 0.95 4.86
N ASP A 325 28.65 1.48 3.87
CA ASP A 325 28.50 1.08 2.48
C ASP A 325 29.22 -0.25 2.16
N PHE A 326 29.18 -0.65 0.89
CA PHE A 326 29.87 -1.84 0.39
C PHE A 326 31.41 -1.73 0.44
N ASN A 327 31.95 -0.51 0.47
CA ASN A 327 33.38 -0.26 0.68
C ASN A 327 33.77 -0.22 2.17
N SER A 328 32.82 -0.47 3.07
CA SER A 328 32.96 -0.37 4.52
C SER A 328 33.27 1.04 5.05
N GLU A 329 32.96 2.08 4.27
CA GLU A 329 33.02 3.47 4.70
C GLU A 329 31.74 3.82 5.47
N ASN A 330 31.84 4.70 6.47
CA ASN A 330 30.65 5.19 7.14
C ASN A 330 29.93 6.17 6.21
N LYS A 331 28.61 6.04 6.09
CA LYS A 331 27.74 6.94 5.32
C LYS A 331 26.49 7.25 6.13
N VAL A 332 25.81 8.33 5.77
CA VAL A 332 24.51 8.72 6.33
C VAL A 332 23.51 8.91 5.21
N VAL A 333 22.26 8.48 5.43
CA VAL A 333 21.09 8.86 4.64
C VAL A 333 20.18 9.69 5.54
N ILE A 334 19.88 10.91 5.12
CA ILE A 334 18.96 11.84 5.76
C ILE A 334 17.64 11.78 5.00
N ILE A 335 16.55 11.56 5.71
CA ILE A 335 15.23 11.30 5.13
C ILE A 335 14.25 12.27 5.78
N THR A 336 13.77 13.26 5.01
CA THR A 336 12.81 14.23 5.49
C THR A 336 11.40 13.64 5.50
N CYS A 337 10.60 13.99 6.51
CA CYS A 337 9.20 13.63 6.60
C CYS A 337 8.33 14.80 6.14
N GLU A 338 7.89 14.76 4.89
CA GLU A 338 7.19 15.88 4.26
C GLU A 338 5.72 15.54 3.99
N GLU A 339 4.87 16.56 4.00
CA GLU A 339 3.46 16.39 3.67
C GLU A 339 3.32 16.00 2.18
N ASN A 340 2.62 14.90 1.93
CA ASN A 340 2.33 14.33 0.63
C ASN A 340 1.04 14.93 0.04
N TYR A 341 1.24 15.78 -0.96
CA TYR A 341 0.23 16.57 -1.65
C TYR A 341 -0.86 15.76 -2.35
N ALA A 342 -0.58 14.50 -2.73
CA ALA A 342 -1.56 13.70 -3.45
C ALA A 342 -2.74 13.23 -2.57
N ASN A 343 -2.50 13.02 -1.27
CA ASN A 343 -3.44 12.29 -0.40
C ASN A 343 -3.57 12.88 1.03
N ASP A 344 -3.25 14.16 1.26
CA ASP A 344 -3.33 14.84 2.58
C ASP A 344 -2.61 14.08 3.72
N GLY A 345 -1.52 13.37 3.40
CA GLY A 345 -0.74 12.54 4.34
C GLY A 345 0.72 13.02 4.46
N TYR A 346 1.59 12.21 5.07
CA TYR A 346 3.04 12.44 5.08
C TYR A 346 3.79 11.30 4.39
N LYS A 347 4.96 11.61 3.83
CA LYS A 347 5.85 10.67 3.15
C LYS A 347 7.32 10.93 3.48
N LEU A 348 8.13 9.92 3.23
CA LEU A 348 9.57 9.97 3.42
C LEU A 348 10.27 10.36 2.11
N HIS A 349 11.16 11.35 2.21
CA HIS A 349 11.92 11.87 1.09
C HIS A 349 13.42 11.83 1.42
N PRO A 350 14.21 10.95 0.77
CA PRO A 350 15.65 10.96 0.93
C PRO A 350 16.24 12.28 0.42
N SER A 351 17.02 12.95 1.26
CA SER A 351 17.76 14.15 0.89
C SER A 351 19.16 13.75 0.42
N GLU A 352 19.29 13.36 -0.85
CA GLU A 352 20.48 12.71 -1.40
C GLU A 352 21.73 13.62 -1.35
N SER A 353 21.60 14.88 -1.77
CA SER A 353 22.71 15.83 -1.80
C SER A 353 23.16 16.23 -0.39
N LEU A 354 22.21 16.36 0.55
CA LEU A 354 22.53 16.59 1.96
C LEU A 354 23.25 15.39 2.56
N SER A 355 22.75 14.19 2.29
CA SER A 355 23.32 12.92 2.76
C SER A 355 24.77 12.75 2.31
N MET A 356 25.05 13.06 1.05
CA MET A 356 26.41 13.03 0.48
C MET A 356 27.33 14.09 1.08
N ARG A 357 26.84 15.34 1.20
CA ARG A 357 27.60 16.43 1.83
C ARG A 357 28.00 16.07 3.25
N ILE A 358 27.04 15.64 4.08
CA ILE A 358 27.31 15.30 5.49
C ILE A 358 28.20 14.08 5.61
N SER A 359 28.03 13.06 4.75
CA SER A 359 28.92 11.91 4.71
C SER A 359 30.38 12.33 4.43
N THR A 360 30.57 13.28 3.51
CA THR A 360 31.89 13.80 3.15
C THR A 360 32.49 14.68 4.25
N GLU A 361 31.70 15.60 4.82
CA GLU A 361 32.15 16.55 5.83
C GLU A 361 32.57 15.88 7.15
N LEU A 362 31.82 14.86 7.58
CA LEU A 362 32.08 14.16 8.83
C LEU A 362 33.08 13.00 8.70
N GLY A 363 33.16 12.36 7.52
CA GLY A 363 34.07 11.24 7.25
C GLY A 363 33.95 10.12 8.30
N ASP A 364 35.05 9.79 8.98
CA ASP A 364 35.05 8.71 9.99
C ASP A 364 34.24 9.02 11.25
N ASN A 365 33.86 10.28 11.49
CA ASN A 365 33.14 10.72 12.70
C ASN A 365 31.61 10.64 12.58
N ILE A 366 31.08 9.99 11.54
CA ILE A 366 29.62 9.87 11.33
C ILE A 366 29.00 9.07 12.49
N THR A 367 28.24 9.79 13.32
CA THR A 367 27.34 9.27 14.36
C THR A 367 26.08 10.13 14.35
N THR A 368 24.96 9.61 14.88
CA THR A 368 23.71 10.38 15.01
C THR A 368 23.91 11.70 15.76
N ASP A 369 24.68 11.70 16.86
CA ASP A 369 25.04 12.92 17.60
C ASP A 369 25.88 13.91 16.77
N ALA A 370 26.87 13.42 16.01
CA ALA A 370 27.72 14.29 15.19
C ALA A 370 26.93 14.90 14.02
N ILE A 371 26.00 14.14 13.43
CA ILE A 371 25.09 14.62 12.40
C ILE A 371 24.14 15.67 12.97
N ARG A 372 23.56 15.40 14.15
CA ARG A 372 22.70 16.35 14.85
C ARG A 372 23.43 17.67 15.10
N GLU A 373 24.66 17.61 15.62
CA GLU A 373 25.48 18.81 15.86
C GLU A 373 25.82 19.53 14.54
N ALA A 374 26.15 18.79 13.48
CA ALA A 374 26.47 19.39 12.19
C ALA A 374 25.27 20.10 11.54
N LEU A 375 24.07 19.54 11.69
CA LEU A 375 22.85 20.08 11.08
C LEU A 375 22.16 21.14 11.95
N LEU A 376 22.12 20.95 13.26
CA LEU A 376 21.33 21.78 14.17
C LEU A 376 22.19 22.68 15.07
N GLY A 377 23.45 22.33 15.30
CA GLY A 377 24.36 23.02 16.23
C GLY A 377 23.74 23.26 17.60
N GLU A 378 24.08 24.40 18.22
CA GLU A 378 23.60 24.78 19.56
C GLU A 378 22.07 24.97 19.64
N SER A 379 21.39 25.21 18.51
CA SER A 379 19.93 25.41 18.51
C SER A 379 19.18 24.13 18.86
N GLY A 380 19.76 22.96 18.54
CA GLY A 380 19.12 21.67 18.75
C GLY A 380 17.77 21.50 18.06
N GLY A 381 17.43 22.33 17.07
CA GLY A 381 16.14 22.36 16.38
C GLY A 381 15.13 23.38 16.95
N GLU A 382 15.53 24.22 17.91
CA GLU A 382 14.68 25.28 18.48
C GLU A 382 15.13 26.67 17.99
N TYR A 383 14.24 27.37 17.29
CA TYR A 383 14.54 28.66 16.68
C TYR A 383 13.73 29.79 17.30
N ASN A 384 14.42 30.87 17.69
CA ASN A 384 13.77 32.04 18.31
C ASN A 384 13.43 33.12 17.27
N THR A 385 14.00 33.02 16.07
CA THR A 385 13.83 34.00 15.00
C THR A 385 13.51 33.30 13.69
N TRP A 386 12.70 33.95 12.86
CA TRP A 386 12.37 33.45 11.52
C TRP A 386 13.62 33.34 10.64
N GLN A 387 14.63 34.19 10.85
CA GLN A 387 15.89 34.16 10.10
C GLN A 387 16.64 32.85 10.34
N GLU A 388 16.74 32.41 11.60
CA GLU A 388 17.43 31.17 11.95
C GLU A 388 16.65 29.96 11.42
N ALA A 389 15.33 29.95 11.60
CA ALA A 389 14.47 28.87 11.12
C ALA A 389 14.48 28.75 9.58
N TYR A 390 14.30 29.85 8.83
CA TYR A 390 14.36 29.82 7.37
C TYR A 390 15.75 29.47 6.85
N LYS A 391 16.82 29.88 7.55
CA LYS A 391 18.17 29.46 7.19
C LYS A 391 18.32 27.94 7.32
N GLN A 392 17.80 27.35 8.38
CA GLN A 392 17.79 25.90 8.55
C GLN A 392 17.01 25.21 7.43
N PHE A 393 15.77 25.65 7.24
CA PHE A 393 14.85 25.08 6.26
C PHE A 393 15.44 25.12 4.85
N VAL A 394 16.00 26.26 4.42
CA VAL A 394 16.64 26.41 3.11
C VAL A 394 17.94 25.62 3.00
N MET A 395 18.68 25.41 4.09
CA MET A 395 19.91 24.60 4.08
C MET A 395 19.62 23.11 3.83
N VAL A 396 18.48 22.61 4.33
CA VAL A 396 18.03 21.23 4.10
C VAL A 396 17.30 21.14 2.77
N LYS A 397 16.21 21.89 2.58
CA LYS A 397 15.38 21.77 1.38
C LYS A 397 16.11 22.16 0.09
N GLY A 398 16.97 23.18 0.16
CA GLY A 398 17.72 23.66 -0.99
C GLY A 398 18.99 22.87 -1.31
N SER A 399 19.21 21.70 -0.70
CA SER A 399 20.34 20.85 -1.08
C SER A 399 20.08 20.01 -2.31
N ASP A 400 18.85 19.53 -2.51
CA ASP A 400 18.55 18.50 -3.52
C ASP A 400 18.05 19.07 -4.84
N PHE A 401 17.51 20.28 -4.81
CA PHE A 401 16.89 20.91 -5.95
C PHE A 401 17.36 22.35 -6.14
N ASP A 402 17.18 22.82 -7.37
CA ASP A 402 17.71 24.10 -7.83
C ASP A 402 16.69 25.23 -7.63
N GLU A 403 15.93 25.22 -6.53
CA GLU A 403 14.88 26.23 -6.29
C GLU A 403 15.45 27.63 -6.11
N LYS A 404 14.55 28.61 -6.17
CA LYS A 404 14.86 29.99 -5.90
C LYS A 404 14.04 30.48 -4.71
N TYR A 405 14.67 31.33 -3.90
CA TYR A 405 14.14 31.75 -2.63
C TYR A 405 13.94 33.27 -2.61
N ALA A 406 12.90 33.72 -1.93
CA ALA A 406 12.61 35.14 -1.68
C ALA A 406 11.93 35.33 -0.33
N LEU A 407 11.86 36.59 0.12
CA LEU A 407 11.06 37.02 1.25
C LEU A 407 9.95 37.94 0.75
N ALA A 408 8.75 37.73 1.26
CA ALA A 408 7.56 38.55 1.01
C ALA A 408 6.97 38.97 2.35
N TYR A 409 6.27 40.10 2.42
CA TYR A 409 5.41 40.41 3.55
C TYR A 409 3.98 40.26 3.04
N ILE A 410 3.32 39.18 3.42
CA ILE A 410 2.00 38.78 2.93
C ILE A 410 0.94 39.10 3.99
N ASP A 411 1.30 39.06 5.27
CA ASP A 411 0.42 39.50 6.36
C ASP A 411 0.97 40.71 7.15
N ASP A 412 0.26 41.08 8.22
CA ASP A 412 0.51 42.27 9.05
C ASP A 412 1.33 41.94 10.34
N ASP A 413 2.05 40.82 10.40
CA ASP A 413 2.74 40.35 11.62
C ASP A 413 4.21 40.80 11.78
N ASP A 414 4.70 41.65 10.87
CA ASP A 414 6.09 42.14 10.75
C ASP A 414 7.14 41.02 10.54
N VAL A 415 6.73 39.78 10.25
CA VAL A 415 7.57 38.65 9.87
C VAL A 415 7.37 38.37 8.38
N PRO A 416 8.43 38.37 7.57
CA PRO A 416 8.26 38.00 6.17
C PRO A 416 8.02 36.50 6.02
N GLU A 417 7.22 36.12 5.04
CA GLU A 417 7.09 34.75 4.57
C GLU A 417 8.26 34.37 3.64
N LEU A 418 8.69 33.12 3.78
CA LEU A 418 9.64 32.48 2.88
C LEU A 418 8.91 31.99 1.64
N VAL A 419 9.32 32.47 0.47
CA VAL A 419 8.82 31.98 -0.82
C VAL A 419 9.85 31.04 -1.43
N VAL A 420 9.40 29.85 -1.80
CA VAL A 420 10.18 28.83 -2.52
C VAL A 420 9.61 28.66 -3.92
N ASP A 421 10.44 28.88 -4.93
CA ASP A 421 10.08 28.90 -6.34
C ASP A 421 10.63 27.68 -7.07
N TYR A 422 9.71 26.80 -7.46
CA TYR A 422 9.95 25.61 -8.25
C TYR A 422 9.89 25.95 -9.73
N TYR A 423 10.95 26.59 -10.22
CA TYR A 423 11.02 27.11 -11.58
C TYR A 423 10.61 26.11 -12.67
N TYR A 424 10.98 24.83 -12.52
CA TYR A 424 10.66 23.77 -13.49
C TYR A 424 9.18 23.40 -13.52
N CYS A 425 8.50 23.44 -12.38
CA CYS A 425 7.08 23.11 -12.24
C CYS A 425 6.18 24.34 -12.36
N SER A 426 6.77 25.54 -12.35
CA SER A 426 6.05 26.82 -12.34
C SER A 426 5.10 27.00 -11.16
N THR A 427 5.50 26.44 -10.01
CA THR A 427 4.76 26.53 -8.76
C THR A 427 5.54 27.30 -7.70
N LEU A 428 4.82 27.91 -6.76
CA LEU A 428 5.37 28.54 -5.56
C LEU A 428 4.83 27.86 -4.31
N ASP A 429 5.72 27.66 -3.35
CA ASP A 429 5.34 27.45 -1.97
C ASP A 429 5.66 28.69 -1.14
N VAL A 430 4.83 28.94 -0.13
CA VAL A 430 4.99 30.03 0.83
C VAL A 430 4.94 29.45 2.23
N TYR A 431 5.90 29.82 3.04
CA TYR A 431 6.05 29.38 4.42
C TYR A 431 6.07 30.58 5.37
N SER A 432 5.40 30.43 6.51
CA SER A 432 5.38 31.38 7.62
C SER A 432 6.24 30.84 8.77
N PHE A 433 6.72 31.73 9.64
CA PHE A 433 7.38 31.33 10.88
C PHE A 433 6.40 31.47 12.04
N LYS A 434 6.08 30.34 12.69
CA LYS A 434 5.10 30.32 13.78
C LYS A 434 5.46 29.27 14.82
N ASP A 435 5.42 29.68 16.09
CA ASP A 435 5.73 28.84 17.26
C ASP A 435 7.15 28.24 17.20
N GLY A 436 8.12 28.96 16.62
CA GLY A 436 9.49 28.47 16.45
C GLY A 436 9.73 27.62 15.20
N MET A 437 8.69 27.39 14.38
CA MET A 437 8.74 26.46 13.25
C MET A 437 8.39 27.13 11.93
N VAL A 438 8.88 26.55 10.83
CA VAL A 438 8.54 26.92 9.46
C VAL A 438 7.30 26.15 9.01
N LYS A 439 6.18 26.84 8.84
CA LYS A 439 4.88 26.23 8.49
C LYS A 439 4.45 26.68 7.12
N ALA A 440 4.18 25.73 6.24
CA ALA A 440 3.59 26.03 4.94
C ALA A 440 2.22 26.71 5.09
N VAL A 441 1.99 27.76 4.31
CA VAL A 441 0.72 28.49 4.25
C VAL A 441 0.11 28.50 2.86
N ILE A 442 0.94 28.43 1.82
CA ILE A 442 0.54 28.22 0.42
C ILE A 442 1.48 27.15 -0.15
N LYS A 443 0.93 26.20 -0.89
CA LYS A 443 1.67 25.10 -1.51
C LYS A 443 1.26 24.95 -2.96
N GLU A 444 2.21 24.61 -3.82
CA GLU A 444 2.05 24.33 -5.25
C GLU A 444 1.22 25.38 -6.03
N TYR A 445 1.36 26.67 -5.69
CA TYR A 445 0.63 27.73 -6.40
C TYR A 445 1.14 27.86 -7.84
N ASP A 446 0.38 27.33 -8.80
CA ASP A 446 0.67 27.42 -10.23
C ASP A 446 0.40 28.85 -10.74
N TYR A 447 1.47 29.56 -11.04
CA TYR A 447 1.39 30.93 -11.57
C TYR A 447 1.28 30.99 -13.11
N ASN A 448 1.16 29.84 -13.78
CA ASN A 448 0.93 29.73 -15.22
C ASN A 448 -0.52 29.39 -15.59
N VAL A 449 -1.43 29.16 -14.63
CA VAL A 449 -2.86 28.95 -14.93
C VAL A 449 -3.42 30.20 -15.62
N SER A 450 -3.58 30.11 -16.94
CA SER A 450 -4.20 31.16 -17.75
C SER A 450 -5.71 31.20 -17.47
N GLU A 451 -6.28 32.40 -17.43
CA GLU A 451 -7.70 32.77 -17.26
C GLU A 451 -8.69 32.10 -18.24
N SER A 452 -8.74 30.78 -18.30
CA SER A 452 -9.78 30.05 -19.04
C SER A 452 -10.19 28.83 -18.25
N ASP A 453 -10.94 29.07 -17.18
CA ASP A 453 -12.15 28.34 -16.81
C ASP A 453 -12.72 29.04 -15.56
N GLU A 454 -13.74 29.88 -15.76
CA GLU A 454 -14.44 30.61 -14.71
C GLU A 454 -15.18 29.65 -13.77
N GLU A 455 -14.87 29.65 -12.48
CA GLU A 455 -15.85 29.74 -11.38
C GLU A 455 -15.14 30.05 -10.03
N GLU A 456 -15.39 31.27 -9.53
CA GLU A 456 -15.24 31.77 -8.15
C GLU A 456 -14.13 31.21 -7.24
N THR A 457 -12.99 31.90 -7.19
CA THR A 457 -12.44 32.44 -5.93
C THR A 457 -11.71 33.77 -6.19
N ASP A 458 -12.30 34.86 -5.72
CA ASP A 458 -11.69 36.20 -5.67
C ASP A 458 -10.57 36.23 -4.61
N ILE A 459 -9.37 35.76 -4.95
CA ILE A 459 -8.13 36.13 -4.25
C ILE A 459 -7.01 36.30 -5.30
N GLU A 460 -6.68 37.57 -5.61
CA GLU A 460 -5.30 38.02 -5.91
C GLU A 460 -4.48 37.31 -7.01
N GLY A 461 -5.03 37.09 -8.20
CA GLY A 461 -4.27 36.54 -9.35
C GLY A 461 -3.07 37.37 -9.85
N ASP A 462 -2.85 38.59 -9.33
CA ASP A 462 -1.70 39.45 -9.65
C ASP A 462 -0.76 39.73 -8.45
N THR A 463 -1.12 39.37 -7.21
CA THR A 463 -0.28 39.67 -6.02
C THR A 463 0.90 38.70 -5.90
N TYR A 464 0.78 37.45 -6.39
CA TYR A 464 1.80 36.40 -6.21
C TYR A 464 2.79 36.27 -7.38
N LYS A 465 2.47 36.81 -8.58
CA LYS A 465 3.37 36.74 -9.75
C LYS A 465 4.70 37.47 -9.52
N ASP A 466 4.71 38.48 -8.66
CA ASP A 466 5.90 39.27 -8.30
C ASP A 466 6.72 38.66 -7.14
N LEU A 467 6.28 37.53 -6.56
CA LEU A 467 6.92 36.86 -5.42
C LEU A 467 7.99 35.84 -5.82
N ARG A 468 8.26 35.67 -7.11
CA ARG A 468 9.24 34.70 -7.63
C ARG A 468 10.58 34.75 -6.91
N GLY A 469 11.17 33.57 -6.75
CA GLY A 469 12.43 33.38 -6.08
C GLY A 469 13.56 34.14 -6.78
N LYS A 470 14.39 34.85 -6.01
CA LYS A 470 15.48 35.70 -6.54
C LYS A 470 16.86 35.14 -6.25
N TYR A 471 16.97 34.33 -5.22
CA TYR A 471 18.24 33.87 -4.67
C TYR A 471 18.33 32.35 -4.79
N THR A 472 19.51 31.83 -5.11
CA THR A 472 19.82 30.42 -4.83
C THR A 472 19.90 30.22 -3.32
N ALA A 473 19.80 28.97 -2.83
CA ALA A 473 19.89 28.65 -1.40
C ALA A 473 21.10 29.35 -0.72
N ASP A 474 22.31 29.18 -1.27
CA ASP A 474 23.53 29.84 -0.77
C ASP A 474 23.43 31.36 -0.71
N LYS A 475 22.88 32.00 -1.76
CA LYS A 475 22.75 33.45 -1.81
C LYS A 475 21.72 33.94 -0.81
N PHE A 476 20.65 33.19 -0.61
CA PHE A 476 19.59 33.48 0.35
C PHE A 476 20.11 33.39 1.78
N ILE A 477 20.76 32.29 2.14
CA ILE A 477 21.41 32.11 3.46
C ILE A 477 22.42 33.24 3.72
N ASN A 478 23.24 33.59 2.73
CA ASN A 478 24.20 34.70 2.85
C ASN A 478 23.53 36.07 2.99
N MET A 479 22.35 36.27 2.40
CA MET A 479 21.57 37.50 2.55
C MET A 479 21.05 37.63 3.99
N LEU A 480 20.52 36.55 4.57
CA LEU A 480 20.05 36.53 5.95
C LEU A 480 21.18 36.86 6.94
N ASN A 481 22.39 36.34 6.72
CA ASN A 481 23.55 36.62 7.58
C ASN A 481 24.10 38.07 7.50
N LYS A 482 23.73 38.87 6.48
CA LYS A 482 24.32 40.20 6.21
C LYS A 482 23.41 41.37 6.49
N ASN A 483 22.09 41.17 6.38
CA ASN A 483 21.12 42.26 6.34
C ASN A 483 20.26 42.37 7.60
N TYR A 484 20.45 41.44 8.55
CA TYR A 484 19.76 41.33 9.82
C TYR A 484 20.77 40.87 10.88
#